data_AF-A0AAV9SE43-F1
#
_entry.id   AF-A0AAV9SE43-F1
#
_cell.length_a   1.000
_cell.length_b   1.000
_cell.length_c   1.000
_cell.angle_alpha   90.00
_cell.angle_beta   90.00
_cell.angle_gamma   90.00
#
_symmetry.space_group_name_H-M   'P 1'
#
loop_
_entity.id
_entity.type
_entity.pdbx_description
1 polymer ?
#
loop_
_entity_poly.entity_id
_entity_poly.type
_entity_poly.pdbx_seq_one_letter_code
_entity_poly.pdbx_strand_id
1 'polypeptide(L)'
;FVVGSDGYIYEGRGWNHIGRHTRGHNAIGYGVSIIGNYTAKLPSRHAMDLLRFQLVLCAVNGGGLTSNFTIQGHRQVVNYTSCPGDALFSEIRSWEHFGE
;
A
#
# COMPACT_ATOMS: atom_id res chain seq x y z
N PHE A 1 1.90 3.13 6.67
CA PHE A 1 0.79 2.55 7.46
C PHE A 1 0.85 1.05 7.42
N VAL A 2 0.19 0.38 8.35
CA VAL A 2 0.09 -1.08 8.38
C VAL A 2 -1.38 -1.47 8.55
N VAL A 3 -1.90 -2.38 7.73
CA VAL A 3 -3.30 -2.84 7.78
C VAL A 3 -3.35 -4.21 8.43
N GLY A 4 -4.10 -4.32 9.52
CA GLY A 4 -4.34 -5.58 10.21
C GLY A 4 -5.52 -6.36 9.63
N SER A 5 -5.53 -7.67 9.83
CA SER A 5 -6.67 -8.53 9.49
C SER A 5 -7.87 -8.35 10.42
N ASP A 6 -7.68 -7.66 11.53
CA ASP A 6 -8.65 -7.30 12.56
C ASP A 6 -9.51 -6.08 12.19
N GLY A 7 -9.28 -5.49 11.01
CA GLY A 7 -10.09 -4.37 10.51
C GLY A 7 -9.58 -3.00 10.94
N TYR A 8 -8.33 -2.90 11.39
CA TYR A 8 -7.72 -1.63 11.76
C TYR A 8 -6.56 -1.24 10.83
N ILE A 9 -6.40 0.07 10.67
CA ILE A 9 -5.20 0.67 10.09
C ILE A 9 -4.36 1.22 11.23
N TYR A 10 -3.14 0.72 11.33
CA TYR A 10 -2.15 1.12 12.31
C TYR A 10 -1.22 2.18 11.72
N GLU A 11 -1.08 3.28 12.46
CA GLU A 11 -0.12 4.32 12.11
C GLU A 11 1.31 3.85 12.39
N GLY A 12 2.16 3.97 11.37
CA GLY A 12 3.60 3.71 11.49
C GLY A 12 4.36 5.02 11.64
N ARG A 13 5.12 5.40 10.60
CA ARG A 13 5.75 6.73 10.52
C ARG A 13 4.72 7.88 10.39
N GLY A 14 3.50 7.59 9.97
CA GLY A 14 2.45 8.59 9.81
C GLY A 14 2.59 9.45 8.56
N TRP A 15 1.74 10.47 8.48
CA TRP A 15 1.56 11.32 7.30
C TRP A 15 2.70 12.31 7.06
N ASN A 16 3.34 12.76 8.14
CA ASN A 16 4.24 13.93 8.14
C ASN A 16 5.73 13.56 8.23
N HIS A 17 6.08 12.29 8.09
CA HIS A 17 7.45 11.82 8.25
C HIS A 17 7.90 10.91 7.10
N ILE A 18 9.14 11.10 6.67
CA ILE A 18 9.78 10.29 5.63
C ILE A 18 9.96 8.84 6.12
N GLY A 19 9.54 7.89 5.28
CA GLY A 19 9.64 6.47 5.55
C GLY A 19 11.02 5.85 5.27
N ARG A 20 11.11 4.53 5.49
CA ARG A 20 12.24 3.65 5.10
C ARG A 20 11.72 2.32 4.55
N HIS A 21 10.62 2.35 3.80
CA HIS A 21 9.96 1.17 3.25
C HIS A 21 10.47 0.80 1.85
N THR A 22 10.82 1.78 1.02
CA THR A 22 11.12 1.56 -0.39
C THR A 22 12.22 2.51 -0.86
N ARG A 23 13.38 1.95 -1.22
CA ARG A 23 14.51 2.74 -1.71
C ARG A 23 14.10 3.56 -2.94
N GLY A 24 14.49 4.83 -2.97
CA GLY A 24 14.11 5.76 -4.05
C GLY A 24 12.69 6.34 -3.95
N HIS A 25 11.80 5.78 -3.13
CA HIS A 25 10.38 6.17 -3.08
C HIS A 25 9.90 6.68 -1.70
N ASN A 26 10.75 6.59 -0.68
CA ASN A 26 10.42 6.97 0.70
C ASN A 26 9.94 8.43 0.89
N ALA A 27 10.30 9.34 -0.02
CA ALA A 27 10.01 10.77 0.08
C ALA A 27 8.90 11.25 -0.88
N ILE A 28 8.39 10.36 -1.75
CA ILE A 28 7.44 10.72 -2.82
C ILE A 28 6.13 9.92 -2.72
N GLY A 29 6.00 9.06 -1.72
CA GLY A 29 4.80 8.26 -1.52
C GLY A 29 4.74 7.61 -0.15
N TYR A 30 3.59 7.04 0.17
CA TYR A 30 3.33 6.36 1.43
C TYR A 30 3.49 4.85 1.28
N GLY A 31 4.39 4.26 2.07
CA GLY A 31 4.47 2.81 2.22
C GLY A 31 3.31 2.28 3.06
N VAL A 32 2.55 1.35 2.50
CA VAL A 32 1.49 0.62 3.23
C VAL A 32 1.75 -0.88 3.13
N SER A 33 1.74 -1.55 4.28
CA SER A 33 1.86 -3.01 4.35
C SER A 33 0.58 -3.61 4.90
N ILE A 34 0.14 -4.74 4.37
CA ILE A 34 -0.92 -5.55 4.99
C ILE A 34 -0.22 -6.66 5.78
N ILE A 35 -0.59 -6.87 7.05
CA ILE A 35 0.08 -7.82 7.94
C ILE A 35 -0.17 -9.26 7.48
N GLY A 36 0.85 -9.89 6.91
CA GLY A 36 0.79 -11.30 6.53
C GLY A 36 1.78 -11.67 5.44
N ASN A 37 1.58 -12.87 4.89
CA ASN A 37 2.27 -13.37 3.70
C ASN A 37 1.22 -13.69 2.62
N TYR A 38 1.33 -12.98 1.50
CA TYR A 38 0.37 -13.04 0.40
C TYR A 38 1.00 -13.51 -0.91
N THR A 39 2.03 -14.35 -0.80
CA THR A 39 2.58 -15.03 -1.99
C THR A 39 1.53 -15.95 -2.61
N ALA A 40 0.86 -16.78 -1.80
CA ALA A 40 -0.07 -17.81 -2.28
C ALA A 40 -1.55 -17.57 -1.94
N LYS A 41 -1.85 -16.57 -1.11
CA LYS A 41 -3.22 -16.27 -0.66
C LYS A 41 -3.46 -14.77 -0.61
N LEU A 42 -4.71 -14.36 -0.77
CA LEU A 42 -5.08 -12.96 -0.61
C LEU A 42 -5.25 -12.58 0.87
N PRO A 43 -5.06 -11.29 1.21
CA PRO A 43 -5.61 -10.74 2.45
C PRO A 43 -7.13 -10.89 2.50
N SER A 44 -7.72 -10.66 3.68
CA SER A 44 -9.18 -10.54 3.76
C SER A 44 -9.66 -9.38 2.89
N ARG A 45 -10.84 -9.51 2.28
CA ARG A 45 -11.45 -8.42 1.49
C ARG A 45 -11.51 -7.13 2.30
N HIS A 46 -11.91 -7.24 3.56
CA HIS A 46 -11.97 -6.11 4.48
C HIS A 46 -10.61 -5.38 4.63
N ALA A 47 -9.50 -6.10 4.79
CA ALA A 47 -8.17 -5.49 4.88
C ALA A 47 -7.77 -4.79 3.57
N MET A 48 -8.12 -5.38 2.42
CA MET A 48 -7.88 -4.76 1.12
C MET A 48 -8.72 -3.49 0.94
N ASP A 49 -9.99 -3.50 1.34
CA ASP A 49 -10.90 -2.35 1.25
C ASP A 49 -10.46 -1.18 2.15
N LEU A 50 -9.93 -1.47 3.34
CA LEU A 50 -9.35 -0.45 4.22
C LEU A 50 -8.21 0.32 3.53
N LEU A 51 -7.33 -0.39 2.83
CA LEU A 51 -6.26 0.25 2.08
C LEU A 51 -6.82 0.96 0.84
N ARG A 52 -7.58 0.24 0.01
CA ARG A 52 -8.03 0.68 -1.32
C ARG A 52 -8.97 1.88 -1.25
N PHE A 53 -9.88 1.92 -0.28
CA PHE A 53 -10.94 2.92 -0.24
C PHE A 53 -10.83 3.88 0.94
N GLN A 54 -10.40 3.42 2.13
CA GLN A 54 -10.38 4.30 3.30
C GLN A 54 -9.08 5.07 3.44
N LEU A 55 -7.94 4.37 3.47
CA LEU A 55 -6.65 5.00 3.72
C LEU A 55 -6.28 6.01 2.63
N VAL A 56 -6.48 5.61 1.38
CA VAL A 56 -6.26 6.46 0.21
C VAL A 56 -7.12 7.72 0.27
N LEU A 57 -8.43 7.58 0.56
CA LEU A 57 -9.34 8.71 0.66
C LEU A 57 -8.91 9.68 1.76
N CYS A 58 -8.50 9.18 2.92
CA CYS A 58 -7.96 10.01 4.00
C CYS A 58 -6.68 10.76 3.55
N ALA A 59 -5.77 10.08 2.86
CA ALA A 59 -4.54 10.69 2.37
C ALA A 59 -4.82 11.82 1.36
N VAL A 60 -5.79 11.62 0.46
CA VAL A 60 -6.20 12.61 -0.54
C VAL A 60 -6.91 13.79 0.12
N ASN A 61 -7.91 13.54 0.96
CA ASN A 61 -8.66 14.59 1.64
C ASN A 61 -7.78 15.41 2.61
N GLY A 62 -6.79 14.77 3.21
CA GLY A 62 -5.78 15.43 4.05
C GLY A 62 -4.71 16.20 3.28
N GLY A 63 -4.72 16.15 1.95
CA GLY A 63 -3.74 16.81 1.08
C GLY A 63 -2.35 16.16 1.07
N GLY A 64 -2.16 15.01 1.72
CA GLY A 64 -0.90 14.26 1.72
C GLY A 64 -0.67 13.47 0.44
N LEU A 65 -1.75 13.17 -0.29
CA LEU A 65 -1.71 12.45 -1.56
C LEU A 65 -2.48 13.23 -2.63
N THR A 66 -1.93 13.31 -3.84
CA THR A 66 -2.63 13.86 -5.01
C THR A 66 -3.81 12.97 -5.39
N SER A 67 -4.89 13.53 -5.94
CA SER A 67 -6.04 12.76 -6.42
C SER A 67 -5.72 11.84 -7.61
N ASN A 68 -4.69 12.18 -8.41
CA ASN A 68 -4.17 11.34 -9.48
C ASN A 68 -2.91 10.59 -9.01
N PHE A 69 -3.04 9.85 -7.91
CA PHE A 69 -1.96 9.02 -7.38
C PHE A 69 -1.85 7.70 -8.14
N THR A 70 -0.75 6.99 -7.90
CA THR A 70 -0.49 5.65 -8.44
C THR A 70 -0.31 4.65 -7.31
N ILE A 71 -0.94 3.48 -7.42
CA ILE A 71 -0.70 2.31 -6.59
C ILE A 71 0.33 1.43 -7.29
N GLN A 72 1.43 1.16 -6.60
CA GLN A 72 2.48 0.26 -7.05
C GLN A 72 2.76 -0.80 -5.97
N GLY A 73 3.03 -2.02 -6.40
CA GLY A 73 3.65 -3.04 -5.56
C GLY A 73 5.13 -2.71 -5.31
N HIS A 74 5.66 -3.04 -4.13
CA HIS A 74 7.06 -2.79 -3.80
C HIS A 74 8.03 -3.34 -4.86
N ARG A 75 7.75 -4.53 -5.41
CA ARG A 75 8.51 -5.15 -6.50
C ARG A 75 8.55 -4.38 -7.82
N GLN A 76 7.67 -3.41 -8.07
CA GLN A 76 7.69 -2.63 -9.32
C GLN A 76 8.82 -1.61 -9.34
N VAL A 77 9.23 -1.12 -8.16
CA VAL A 77 10.13 0.03 -8.04
C VAL A 77 11.51 -0.33 -7.50
N VAL A 78 11.71 -1.58 -7.10
CA VAL A 78 13.02 -2.13 -6.71
C VAL A 78 13.14 -3.60 -7.14
N ASN A 79 14.37 -4.06 -7.43
CA ASN A 79 14.63 -5.36 -8.05
C ASN A 79 15.05 -6.49 -7.06
N TYR A 80 14.96 -6.26 -5.75
CA TYR A 80 15.46 -7.20 -4.73
C TYR A 80 14.37 -7.76 -3.81
N THR A 81 13.09 -7.60 -4.15
CA THR A 81 11.98 -8.03 -3.29
C THR A 81 10.86 -8.68 -4.08
N SER A 82 10.24 -9.69 -3.48
CA SER A 82 8.97 -10.26 -3.94
C SER A 82 7.76 -9.58 -3.28
N CYS A 83 7.92 -8.57 -2.43
CA CYS A 83 6.79 -7.84 -1.83
C CYS A 83 5.92 -7.18 -2.95
N PRO A 84 4.58 -7.26 -2.90
CA PRO A 84 3.72 -7.67 -1.80
C PRO A 84 3.31 -9.17 -1.75
N GLY A 85 3.99 -10.03 -2.51
CA GLY A 85 3.60 -11.43 -2.73
C GLY A 85 2.76 -11.59 -4.01
N ASP A 86 2.83 -12.74 -4.67
CA ASP A 86 2.28 -12.94 -6.02
C ASP A 86 0.76 -12.84 -6.07
N ALA A 87 0.05 -13.43 -5.11
CA ALA A 87 -1.41 -13.34 -5.06
C ALA A 87 -1.87 -11.88 -4.86
N LEU A 88 -1.31 -11.16 -3.88
CA LEU A 88 -1.68 -9.76 -3.64
C LEU A 88 -1.22 -8.85 -4.79
N PHE A 89 -0.05 -9.09 -5.37
CA PHE A 89 0.40 -8.33 -6.53
C PHE A 89 -0.56 -8.50 -7.72
N SER A 90 -1.03 -9.73 -7.96
CA SER A 90 -1.99 -10.01 -9.03
C SER A 90 -3.34 -9.33 -8.78
N GLU A 91 -3.77 -9.26 -7.52
CA GLU A 91 -4.99 -8.55 -7.12
C GLU A 91 -4.88 -7.03 -7.34
N ILE A 92 -3.83 -6.37 -6.84
CA ILE A 92 -3.71 -4.90 -6.95
C ILE A 92 -3.59 -4.42 -8.41
N ARG A 93 -3.14 -5.29 -9.34
CA ARG A 93 -3.11 -4.99 -10.78
C ARG A 93 -4.49 -4.72 -11.36
N SER A 94 -5.55 -5.20 -10.72
CA SER A 94 -6.94 -4.95 -11.13
C SER A 94 -7.53 -3.68 -10.54
N TRP A 95 -6.81 -3.00 -9.64
CA TRP A 95 -7.34 -1.84 -8.95
C TRP A 95 -7.24 -0.58 -9.80
N GLU A 96 -8.17 0.33 -9.57
CA GLU A 96 -8.04 1.71 -10.03
C GLU A 96 -6.75 2.32 -9.44
N HIS A 97 -6.13 3.24 -10.18
CA HIS A 97 -4.83 3.84 -9.87
C HIS A 97 -3.63 2.88 -9.92
N PHE A 98 -3.79 1.59 -10.24
CA PHE A 98 -2.63 0.76 -10.53
C PHE A 98 -1.90 1.25 -11.79
N GLY A 99 -0.58 1.41 -11.72
CA GLY A 99 0.23 1.91 -12.83
C GLY A 99 1.70 1.55 -12.73
N GLU A 100 2.43 1.89 -13.79
CA GLU A 100 3.89 1.76 -13.89
C GLU A 100 4.63 2.86 -13.13
#